data_AF-A0A7Y1VRK0-F1
#
_entry.id   AF-A0A7Y1VRK0-F1
#
_cell.length_a   1.000
_cell.length_b   1.000
_cell.length_c   1.000
_cell.angle_alpha   90.00
_cell.angle_beta   90.00
_cell.angle_gamma   90.00
#
_symmetry.space_group_name_H-M   'P 1'
#
loop_
_entity.id
_entity.type
_entity.pdbx_description
1 polymer ?
#
loop_
_entity_poly.entity_id
_entity_poly.type
_entity_poly.pdbx_seq_one_letter_code
_entity_poly.pdbx_strand_id
1 'polypeptide(L)'
;MSVETMDSHVTAEEGQLWTGGKSPFKSSYGKLMMWYFLVSDAFTFAGFLIAYGTLRFSMKTWPVPDFVFSSFPFLKGTHYPLLFVSLMTFILLASSFTMIRAVQEGKRENKKGVVKWMIYTIIGGAMFLGCQAWEWTTLIATEHMTVTSNPFGTYTADGVYLDDEHGHAYPAGTETETFKEGHSYLMHKVDGEFIQRRFQYTEGPEAGQIQRQDFG
;
A
#
# COMPACT_ATOMS: atom_id res chain seq x y z
N MET A 1 -28.98 61.36 44.15
CA MET A 1 -29.42 62.27 43.09
C MET A 1 -28.26 62.41 42.11
N SER A 2 -28.37 61.69 41.00
CA SER A 2 -27.50 61.74 39.83
C SER A 2 -27.77 63.03 39.06
N VAL A 3 -26.75 63.71 38.51
CA VAL A 3 -26.81 64.39 37.21
C VAL A 3 -25.40 64.44 36.59
N GLU A 4 -25.32 63.95 35.36
CA GLU A 4 -24.26 64.05 34.35
C GLU A 4 -23.81 65.53 34.13
N THR A 5 -22.62 65.84 33.60
CA THR A 5 -22.39 65.84 32.16
C THR A 5 -20.92 65.83 31.77
N MET A 6 -20.71 65.05 30.70
CA MET A 6 -19.57 64.89 29.83
C MET A 6 -19.31 66.18 29.03
N ASP A 7 -18.04 66.50 28.77
CA ASP A 7 -17.54 66.79 27.41
C ASP A 7 -16.08 67.28 27.44
N SER A 8 -15.17 66.42 26.99
CA SER A 8 -14.16 66.86 26.02
C SER A 8 -13.66 65.63 25.27
N HIS A 9 -13.81 65.72 23.95
CA HIS A 9 -13.33 64.80 22.94
C HIS A 9 -11.93 64.27 23.24
N VAL A 10 -11.84 63.02 23.70
CA VAL A 10 -10.61 62.24 23.54
C VAL A 10 -10.77 61.51 22.21
N THR A 11 -10.05 62.02 21.22
CA THR A 11 -9.74 61.38 19.96
C THR A 11 -9.56 59.88 20.17
N ALA A 12 -10.35 59.10 19.44
CA ALA A 12 -10.10 57.67 19.27
C ALA A 12 -8.69 57.53 18.69
N GLU A 13 -7.70 57.25 19.54
CA GLU A 13 -6.50 56.60 19.06
C GLU A 13 -6.94 55.22 18.60
N GLU A 14 -7.05 55.07 17.28
CA GLU A 14 -6.92 53.79 16.60
C GLU A 14 -5.64 53.15 17.13
N GLY A 15 -5.81 52.33 18.18
CA GLY A 15 -4.73 51.60 18.80
C GLY A 15 -4.01 50.82 17.72
N GLN A 16 -2.78 51.26 17.43
CA GLN A 16 -1.85 50.69 16.49
C GLN A 16 -2.02 49.16 16.36
N LEU A 17 -2.61 48.73 15.25
CA LEU A 17 -2.92 47.31 14.97
C LEU A 17 -1.69 46.43 14.75
N TRP A 18 -0.47 46.99 14.80
CA TRP A 18 0.74 46.22 14.65
C TRP A 18 1.93 46.85 15.38
N THR A 19 2.14 46.46 16.63
CA THR A 19 3.45 46.54 17.28
C THR A 19 4.18 45.24 17.00
N GLY A 20 5.07 45.28 16.00
CA GLY A 20 5.80 44.12 15.50
C GLY A 20 6.40 43.29 16.62
N GLY A 21 6.01 42.02 16.70
CA GLY A 21 6.46 41.10 17.75
C GLY A 21 5.55 39.89 17.98
N LYS A 22 4.31 39.92 17.48
CA LYS A 22 3.43 38.74 17.48
C LYS A 22 3.20 38.26 16.05
N SER A 23 3.68 37.04 15.78
CA SER A 23 3.39 36.32 14.54
C SER A 23 1.89 36.40 14.23
N PRO A 24 1.48 36.81 13.01
CA PRO A 24 0.07 36.95 12.63
C PRO A 24 -0.71 35.64 12.78
N PHE A 25 0.01 34.50 12.79
CA PHE A 25 -0.50 33.22 13.26
C PHE A 25 0.09 32.91 14.65
N LYS A 26 -0.76 32.68 15.66
CA LYS A 26 -0.37 32.18 17.01
C LYS A 26 0.26 30.75 17.00
N SER A 27 0.74 30.29 15.85
CA SER A 27 1.40 28.99 15.69
C SER A 27 2.92 29.16 15.73
N SER A 28 3.61 28.25 16.43
CA SER A 28 5.08 28.20 16.42
C SER A 28 5.57 27.83 15.02
N TYR A 29 6.63 28.50 14.55
CA TYR A 29 7.26 28.26 13.25
C TYR A 29 7.52 26.76 12.98
N GLY A 30 7.98 26.01 13.99
CA GLY A 30 8.22 24.56 13.88
C GLY A 30 6.95 23.74 13.62
N LYS A 31 5.80 24.13 14.19
CA LYS A 31 4.52 23.47 13.89
C LYS A 31 4.06 23.77 12.47
N LEU A 32 4.25 25.01 12.01
CA LEU A 32 3.86 25.43 10.67
C LEU A 32 4.69 24.70 9.60
N MET A 33 6.00 24.59 9.79
CA MET A 33 6.88 23.84 8.88
C MET A 33 6.55 22.35 8.87
N MET A 34 6.14 21.78 10.01
CA MET A 34 5.66 20.40 10.05
C MET A 34 4.41 20.22 9.18
N TRP A 35 3.45 21.14 9.24
CA TRP A 35 2.26 21.09 8.39
C TRP A 35 2.59 21.18 6.90
N TYR A 36 3.49 22.09 6.51
CA TYR A 36 3.95 22.17 5.11
C TYR A 36 4.60 20.88 4.63
N PHE A 37 5.47 20.29 5.46
CA PHE A 37 6.11 19.00 5.14
C PHE A 37 5.07 17.88 4.99
N LEU A 38 4.12 17.76 5.91
CA LEU A 38 3.07 16.73 5.84
C LEU A 38 2.19 16.88 4.60
N VAL A 39 1.85 18.12 4.23
CA VAL A 39 1.10 18.41 3.01
C VAL A 39 1.91 18.05 1.76
N SER A 40 3.21 18.37 1.75
CA SER A 40 4.11 17.98 0.65
C SER A 40 4.18 16.47 0.48
N ASP A 41 4.32 15.72 1.57
CA ASP A 41 4.35 14.26 1.58
C ASP A 41 3.02 13.67 1.08
N ALA A 42 1.89 14.23 1.52
CA ALA A 42 0.57 13.84 1.03
C ALA A 42 0.40 14.04 -0.49
N PHE A 43 0.95 15.11 -1.06
CA PHE A 43 0.95 15.31 -2.52
C PHE A 43 1.82 14.28 -3.25
N THR A 44 2.98 13.91 -2.69
CA THR A 44 3.81 12.83 -3.25
C THR A 44 3.05 11.51 -3.27
N PHE A 45 2.37 11.13 -2.18
CA PHE A 45 1.50 9.94 -2.15
C PHE A 45 0.33 10.02 -3.13
N ALA A 46 -0.31 11.18 -3.26
CA ALA A 46 -1.38 11.38 -4.22
C ALA A 46 -0.90 11.14 -5.66
N GLY A 47 0.30 11.61 -6.01
CA GLY A 47 0.93 11.33 -7.31
C GLY A 47 1.10 9.83 -7.57
N PHE A 48 1.60 9.08 -6.59
CA PHE A 48 1.73 7.63 -6.70
C PHE A 48 0.39 6.90 -6.83
N LEU A 49 -0.65 7.34 -6.09
CA LEU A 49 -1.99 6.77 -6.20
C LEU A 49 -2.64 7.03 -7.56
N ILE A 50 -2.46 8.23 -8.13
CA ILE A 50 -2.94 8.55 -9.47
C ILE A 50 -2.21 7.70 -10.50
N ALA A 51 -0.88 7.61 -10.42
CA ALA A 51 -0.09 6.77 -11.33
C ALA A 51 -0.53 5.30 -11.27
N TYR A 52 -0.69 4.75 -10.05
CA TYR A 52 -1.21 3.41 -9.85
C TYR A 52 -2.62 3.24 -10.43
N GLY A 53 -3.52 4.20 -10.18
CA GLY A 53 -4.89 4.17 -10.72
C GLY A 53 -4.91 4.19 -12.25
N THR A 54 -4.10 5.05 -12.88
CA THR A 54 -3.99 5.13 -14.34
C THR A 54 -3.44 3.82 -14.93
N LEU A 55 -2.42 3.22 -14.31
CA LEU A 55 -1.90 1.91 -14.73
C LEU A 55 -2.99 0.83 -14.62
N ARG A 56 -3.72 0.80 -13.50
CA ARG A 56 -4.79 -0.17 -13.27
C ARG A 56 -5.92 -0.08 -14.30
N PHE A 57 -6.29 1.13 -14.72
CA PHE A 57 -7.31 1.34 -15.75
C PHE A 57 -6.81 1.06 -17.17
N SER A 58 -5.51 1.12 -17.41
CA SER A 58 -4.91 0.94 -18.73
C SER A 58 -4.62 -0.53 -19.06
N MET A 59 -4.54 -1.40 -18.05
CA MET A 59 -4.28 -2.83 -18.21
C MET A 59 -5.57 -3.65 -18.13
N LYS A 60 -5.77 -4.56 -19.09
CA LYS A 60 -6.93 -5.47 -19.12
C LYS A 60 -6.82 -6.57 -18.06
N THR A 61 -5.61 -7.07 -17.85
CA THR A 61 -5.26 -8.09 -16.85
C THR A 61 -4.57 -7.44 -15.67
N TRP A 62 -4.81 -7.93 -14.45
CA TRP A 62 -4.15 -7.43 -13.23
C TRP A 62 -4.00 -8.55 -12.19
N PRO A 63 -2.89 -8.60 -11.43
CA PRO A 63 -2.70 -9.61 -10.37
C PRO A 63 -3.79 -9.52 -9.29
N VAL A 64 -4.42 -10.65 -8.93
CA VAL A 64 -5.38 -10.66 -7.82
C VAL A 64 -4.63 -10.68 -6.48
N PRO A 65 -4.90 -9.74 -5.56
CA PRO A 65 -4.20 -9.66 -4.27
C PRO A 65 -4.28 -10.93 -3.45
N ASP A 66 -5.42 -11.63 -3.47
CA ASP A 66 -5.63 -12.87 -2.72
C ASP A 66 -4.65 -13.97 -3.14
N PHE A 67 -4.27 -13.99 -4.42
CA PHE A 67 -3.34 -14.96 -4.97
C PHE A 67 -1.89 -14.56 -4.66
N VAL A 68 -1.53 -13.30 -4.91
CA VAL A 68 -0.17 -12.76 -4.69
C VAL A 68 0.22 -12.79 -3.20
N PHE A 69 -0.73 -12.48 -2.30
CA PHE A 69 -0.49 -12.37 -0.86
C PHE A 69 -1.04 -13.54 -0.05
N SER A 70 -1.09 -14.73 -0.66
CA SER A 70 -1.50 -15.98 0.01
C SER A 70 -0.40 -16.60 0.89
N SER A 71 0.84 -16.15 0.73
CA SER A 71 2.00 -16.70 1.43
C SER A 71 2.10 -16.17 2.87
N PHE A 72 1.96 -17.06 3.85
CA PHE A 72 2.21 -16.77 5.25
C PHE A 72 3.57 -17.35 5.70
N PRO A 73 4.44 -16.58 6.39
CA PRO A 73 5.71 -17.09 6.87
C PRO A 73 5.48 -18.27 7.84
N PHE A 74 6.20 -19.37 7.64
CA PHE A 74 6.15 -20.61 8.44
C PHE A 74 4.91 -21.51 8.28
N LEU A 75 3.88 -21.11 7.53
CA LEU A 75 2.70 -21.94 7.23
C LEU A 75 2.61 -22.21 5.72
N LYS A 76 3.54 -23.03 5.20
CA LYS A 76 3.48 -23.52 3.82
C LYS A 76 2.37 -24.58 3.71
N GLY A 77 1.28 -24.27 2.99
CA GLY A 77 0.23 -25.25 2.64
C GLY A 77 -1.19 -24.88 3.07
N THR A 78 -1.39 -23.82 3.84
CA THR A 78 -2.73 -23.31 4.17
C THR A 78 -2.96 -21.97 3.47
N HIS A 79 -3.81 -21.96 2.43
CA HIS A 79 -4.23 -20.75 1.72
C HIS A 79 -5.07 -19.86 2.66
N TYR A 80 -4.40 -18.94 3.35
CA TYR A 80 -5.05 -17.86 4.07
C TYR A 80 -4.73 -16.53 3.38
N PRO A 81 -5.45 -16.20 2.29
CA PRO A 81 -5.25 -14.94 1.59
C PRO A 81 -5.40 -13.77 2.57
N LEU A 82 -4.54 -12.76 2.42
CA LEU A 82 -4.61 -11.48 3.13
C LEU A 82 -4.38 -11.50 4.65
N LEU A 83 -4.24 -12.66 5.31
CA LEU A 83 -3.99 -12.70 6.77
C LEU A 83 -2.65 -12.07 7.13
N PHE A 84 -1.62 -12.27 6.33
CA PHE A 84 -0.30 -11.70 6.59
C PHE A 84 -0.33 -10.16 6.49
N VAL A 85 -0.98 -9.64 5.45
CA VAL A 85 -1.20 -8.19 5.29
C VAL A 85 -2.01 -7.62 6.46
N SER A 86 -3.06 -8.31 6.88
CA SER A 86 -3.89 -7.92 8.03
C SER A 86 -3.09 -7.86 9.33
N LEU A 87 -2.17 -8.81 9.55
CA LEU A 87 -1.26 -8.82 10.69
C LEU A 87 -0.31 -7.61 10.64
N MET A 88 0.24 -7.26 9.47
CA MET A 88 1.09 -6.08 9.33
C MET A 88 0.34 -4.79 9.69
N THR A 89 -0.91 -4.66 9.21
CA THR A 89 -1.77 -3.53 9.56
C THR A 89 -2.03 -3.49 11.07
N PHE A 90 -2.32 -4.64 11.68
CA PHE A 90 -2.50 -4.72 13.14
C PHE A 90 -1.26 -4.27 13.91
N ILE A 91 -0.06 -4.68 13.49
CA ILE A 91 1.22 -4.25 14.09
C ILE A 91 1.39 -2.72 13.98
N LEU A 92 1.11 -2.14 12.82
CA LEU A 92 1.15 -0.69 12.59
C LEU A 92 0.17 0.08 13.47
N LEU A 93 -1.08 -0.42 13.59
CA LEU A 93 -2.09 0.19 14.45
C LEU A 93 -1.69 0.14 15.92
N ALA A 94 -1.15 -1.00 16.38
CA ALA A 94 -0.61 -1.15 17.72
C ALA A 94 0.58 -0.19 17.96
N SER A 95 1.47 -0.03 16.98
CA SER A 95 2.60 0.91 17.04
C SER A 95 2.15 2.39 17.08
N SER A 96 1.10 2.74 16.36
CA SER A 96 0.48 4.07 16.44
C SER A 96 -0.08 4.34 17.84
N PHE A 97 -0.75 3.35 18.44
CA PHE A 97 -1.23 3.46 19.82
C PHE A 97 -0.09 3.67 20.82
N THR A 98 1.03 2.95 20.70
CA THR A 98 2.19 3.14 21.59
C THR A 98 2.81 4.53 21.43
N MET A 99 2.82 5.09 20.21
CA MET A 99 3.28 6.47 19.97
C MET A 99 2.39 7.50 20.66
N ILE A 100 1.06 7.35 20.60
CA ILE A 100 0.12 8.25 21.29
C ILE A 100 0.37 8.22 22.80
N ARG A 101 0.60 7.03 23.37
CA ARG A 101 0.94 6.87 24.80
C ARG A 101 2.26 7.54 25.15
N ALA A 102 3.28 7.45 24.29
CA ALA A 102 4.54 8.16 24.48
C ALA A 102 4.34 9.69 24.56
N VAL A 103 3.53 10.25 23.65
CA VAL A 103 3.22 11.68 23.64
C VAL A 103 2.45 12.12 24.91
N GLN A 104 1.53 11.28 25.41
CA GLN A 104 0.81 11.56 26.65
C GLN A 104 1.72 11.58 27.88
N GLU A 105 2.65 10.63 28.00
CA GLU A 105 3.66 10.63 29.06
C GLU A 105 4.61 11.83 28.93
N GLY A 106 4.90 12.28 27.71
CA GLY A 106 5.69 13.48 27.46
C GLY A 106 5.03 14.75 27.97
N LYS A 107 3.70 14.90 27.79
CA LYS A 107 2.92 16.00 28.37
C LYS A 107 2.89 15.99 29.89
N ARG A 108 3.08 14.83 30.51
CA ARG A 108 3.18 14.65 31.97
C ARG A 108 4.62 14.76 32.49
N GLU A 109 5.56 15.15 31.63
CA GLU A 109 7.00 15.22 31.91
C GLU A 109 7.62 13.90 32.41
N ASN A 110 6.95 12.77 32.18
CA ASN A 110 7.40 11.45 32.59
C ASN A 110 8.40 10.87 31.58
N LYS A 111 9.66 11.27 31.69
CA LYS A 111 10.75 10.85 30.80
C LYS A 111 10.88 9.32 30.69
N LYS A 112 10.77 8.59 31.81
CA LYS A 112 10.87 7.12 31.82
C LYS A 112 9.70 6.48 31.08
N GLY A 113 8.50 7.04 31.22
CA GLY A 113 7.31 6.63 30.47
C GLY A 113 7.49 6.84 28.97
N VAL A 114 7.94 8.02 28.55
CA VAL A 114 8.22 8.35 27.14
C VAL A 114 9.18 7.34 26.52
N VAL A 115 10.34 7.10 27.17
CA VAL A 115 11.36 6.17 26.66
C VAL A 115 10.78 4.75 26.51
N LYS A 116 10.04 4.27 27.52
CA LYS A 116 9.42 2.93 27.47
C LYS A 116 8.47 2.79 26.28
N TRP A 117 7.58 3.76 26.07
CA TRP A 117 6.62 3.71 24.97
C TRP A 117 7.26 3.90 23.60
N MET A 118 8.28 4.74 23.50
CA MET A 118 9.07 4.89 22.27
C MET A 118 9.77 3.59 21.86
N ILE A 119 10.33 2.85 22.82
CA ILE A 119 10.94 1.53 22.53
C ILE A 119 9.90 0.59 21.92
N TYR A 120 8.68 0.54 22.47
CA TYR A 120 7.61 -0.28 21.88
C TYR A 120 7.21 0.17 20.48
N THR A 121 7.15 1.48 20.21
CA THR A 121 6.91 2.00 18.86
C THR A 121 8.02 1.58 17.88
N ILE A 122 9.28 1.66 18.31
CA ILE A 122 10.43 1.25 17.48
C ILE A 122 10.38 -0.26 17.19
N ILE A 123 10.09 -1.09 18.20
CA ILE A 123 9.95 -2.55 18.02
C ILE A 123 8.79 -2.84 17.06
N GLY A 124 7.65 -2.17 17.21
CA GLY A 124 6.52 -2.28 16.28
C GLY A 124 6.89 -1.92 14.84
N GLY A 125 7.61 -0.81 14.65
CA GLY A 125 8.12 -0.40 13.34
C GLY A 125 9.13 -1.39 12.76
N ALA A 126 10.05 -1.91 13.56
CA ALA A 126 11.04 -2.90 13.14
C ALA A 126 10.39 -4.23 12.74
N MET A 127 9.38 -4.69 13.47
CA MET A 127 8.60 -5.87 13.10
C MET A 127 7.89 -5.66 11.76
N PHE A 128 7.24 -4.51 11.55
CA PHE A 128 6.61 -4.17 10.28
C PHE A 128 7.61 -4.17 9.11
N LEU A 129 8.78 -3.54 9.28
CA LEU A 129 9.83 -3.55 8.26
C LEU A 129 10.37 -4.95 7.98
N GLY A 130 10.49 -5.81 9.00
CA GLY A 130 10.88 -7.21 8.84
C GLY A 130 9.86 -8.00 8.01
N CYS A 131 8.56 -7.79 8.26
CA CYS A 131 7.49 -8.39 7.46
C CYS A 131 7.56 -7.95 5.99
N GLN A 132 7.76 -6.65 5.74
CA GLN A 132 7.93 -6.10 4.39
C GLN A 132 9.15 -6.69 3.68
N ALA A 133 10.30 -6.72 4.35
CA ALA A 133 11.53 -7.28 3.79
C ALA A 133 11.36 -8.77 3.40
N TRP A 134 10.67 -9.54 4.22
CA TRP A 134 10.38 -10.95 3.93
C TRP A 134 9.45 -11.12 2.73
N GLU A 135 8.36 -10.35 2.67
CA GLU A 135 7.39 -10.38 1.57
C GLU A 135 8.06 -10.04 0.24
N TRP A 136 8.80 -8.93 0.21
CA TRP A 136 9.55 -8.50 -0.96
C TRP A 136 10.63 -9.51 -1.38
N THR A 137 11.33 -10.11 -0.42
CA THR A 137 12.32 -11.16 -0.72
C THR A 137 11.64 -12.38 -1.32
N THR A 138 10.46 -12.76 -0.83
CA THR A 138 9.69 -13.88 -1.39
C THR A 138 9.22 -13.57 -2.81
N LEU A 139 8.67 -12.37 -3.05
CA LEU A 139 8.21 -11.95 -4.38
C LEU A 139 9.34 -11.85 -5.40
N ILE A 140 10.52 -11.36 -5.00
CA ILE A 140 11.66 -11.20 -5.92
C ILE A 140 12.43 -12.51 -6.10
N ALA A 141 12.76 -13.20 -5.01
CA ALA A 141 13.65 -14.37 -5.04
C ALA A 141 12.92 -15.66 -5.43
N THR A 142 11.68 -15.85 -4.94
CA THR A 142 10.89 -17.05 -5.22
C THR A 142 10.01 -16.86 -6.44
N GLU A 143 9.28 -15.74 -6.50
CA GLU A 143 8.29 -15.51 -7.57
C GLU A 143 8.87 -14.77 -8.77
N HIS A 144 10.15 -14.35 -8.73
CA HIS A 144 10.85 -13.69 -9.82
C HIS A 144 10.19 -12.40 -10.34
N MET A 145 9.41 -11.73 -9.50
CA MET A 145 8.90 -10.39 -9.79
C MET A 145 10.05 -9.39 -9.80
N THR A 146 10.14 -8.59 -10.85
CA THR A 146 11.11 -7.50 -10.98
C THR A 146 10.40 -6.20 -11.34
N VAL A 147 11.11 -5.07 -11.24
CA VAL A 147 10.57 -3.75 -11.60
C VAL A 147 10.06 -3.70 -13.05
N THR A 148 10.63 -4.51 -13.93
CA THR A 148 10.34 -4.51 -15.38
C THR A 148 9.54 -5.72 -15.85
N SER A 149 9.30 -6.71 -14.98
CA SER A 149 8.63 -7.95 -15.38
C SER A 149 7.81 -8.48 -14.22
N ASN A 150 6.50 -8.56 -14.44
CA ASN A 150 5.52 -9.07 -13.50
C ASN A 150 5.02 -10.44 -13.98
N PRO A 151 5.36 -11.54 -13.28
CA PRO A 151 4.97 -12.88 -13.67
C PRO A 151 3.52 -13.24 -13.29
N PHE A 152 2.81 -12.34 -12.62
CA PHE A 152 1.42 -12.53 -12.23
C PHE A 152 0.47 -11.95 -13.27
N GLY A 153 -0.56 -12.71 -13.62
CA GLY A 153 -1.62 -12.27 -14.52
C GLY A 153 -2.97 -12.85 -14.11
N THR A 154 -4.02 -12.42 -14.80
CA THR A 154 -5.39 -12.95 -14.66
C THR A 154 -5.99 -13.25 -16.01
N TYR A 155 -6.85 -14.27 -16.06
CA TYR A 155 -7.60 -14.61 -17.26
C TYR A 155 -8.81 -13.69 -17.45
N THR A 156 -8.99 -13.20 -18.67
CA THR A 156 -10.10 -12.30 -19.02
C THR A 156 -11.35 -13.03 -19.52
N ALA A 157 -11.27 -14.34 -19.73
CA ALA A 157 -12.37 -15.20 -20.13
C ALA A 157 -12.05 -16.67 -19.77
N ASP A 158 -13.07 -17.52 -19.77
CA ASP A 158 -12.93 -18.96 -19.57
C ASP A 158 -12.12 -19.59 -20.71
N GLY A 159 -11.30 -20.60 -20.40
CA GLY A 159 -10.48 -21.26 -21.42
C GLY A 159 -9.83 -22.56 -20.98
N VAL A 160 -9.07 -23.13 -21.90
CA VAL A 160 -8.31 -24.38 -21.72
C VAL A 160 -6.85 -24.17 -22.03
N TYR A 161 -5.97 -24.80 -21.25
CA TYR A 161 -4.55 -24.84 -21.55
C TYR A 161 -4.25 -25.83 -22.67
N LEU A 162 -3.35 -25.44 -23.57
CA LEU A 162 -2.84 -26.31 -24.64
C LEU A 162 -1.48 -26.90 -24.30
N ASP A 163 -0.78 -26.29 -23.34
CA ASP A 163 0.51 -26.76 -22.81
C ASP A 163 0.38 -27.12 -21.32
N ASP A 164 1.11 -28.12 -20.87
CA ASP A 164 1.23 -28.54 -19.47
C ASP A 164 2.06 -27.54 -18.64
N GLU A 165 2.21 -27.80 -17.33
CA GLU A 165 2.99 -26.95 -16.41
C GLU A 165 4.48 -26.81 -16.79
N HIS A 166 5.00 -27.72 -17.62
CA HIS A 166 6.39 -27.73 -18.10
C HIS A 166 6.53 -27.15 -19.51
N GLY A 167 5.44 -26.61 -20.09
CA GLY A 167 5.44 -25.99 -21.41
C GLY A 167 5.39 -26.98 -22.58
N HIS A 168 5.07 -28.26 -22.33
CA HIS A 168 4.87 -29.26 -23.37
C HIS A 168 3.40 -29.35 -23.79
N ALA A 169 3.14 -29.51 -25.09
CA ALA A 169 1.78 -29.64 -25.59
C ALA A 169 1.10 -30.89 -25.02
N TYR A 170 -0.15 -30.77 -24.59
CA TYR A 170 -0.93 -31.93 -24.13
C TYR A 170 -1.02 -32.99 -25.24
N PRO A 171 -0.85 -34.29 -24.92
CA PRO A 171 -1.08 -35.38 -25.87
C PRO A 171 -2.50 -35.34 -26.44
N ALA A 172 -2.66 -35.72 -27.71
CA ALA A 172 -3.98 -35.75 -28.34
C ALA A 172 -4.93 -36.71 -27.59
N GLY A 173 -5.98 -36.17 -26.96
CA GLY A 173 -7.01 -36.94 -26.26
C GLY A 173 -6.93 -36.94 -24.72
N THR A 174 -5.97 -36.23 -24.10
CA THR A 174 -5.98 -36.00 -22.65
C THR A 174 -6.90 -34.84 -22.27
N GLU A 175 -7.54 -34.92 -21.10
CA GLU A 175 -8.28 -33.80 -20.52
C GLU A 175 -7.30 -32.66 -20.23
N THR A 176 -7.53 -31.52 -20.87
CA THR A 176 -6.75 -30.29 -20.69
C THR A 176 -7.25 -29.54 -19.47
N GLU A 177 -6.32 -28.98 -18.68
CA GLU A 177 -6.66 -28.07 -17.59
C GLU A 177 -7.51 -26.89 -18.08
N THR A 178 -8.62 -26.62 -17.40
CA THR A 178 -9.49 -25.48 -17.68
C THR A 178 -9.28 -24.39 -16.63
N PHE A 179 -9.45 -23.13 -17.04
CA PHE A 179 -9.45 -21.97 -16.15
C PHE A 179 -10.71 -21.13 -16.40
N LYS A 180 -11.11 -20.40 -15.38
CA LYS A 180 -12.26 -19.48 -15.46
C LYS A 180 -11.82 -18.04 -15.48
N GLU A 181 -12.67 -17.17 -16.01
CA GLU A 181 -12.54 -15.72 -15.96
C GLU A 181 -12.23 -15.28 -14.51
N GLY A 182 -11.24 -14.40 -14.36
CA GLY A 182 -10.81 -13.87 -13.07
C GLY A 182 -9.84 -14.78 -12.30
N HIS A 183 -9.58 -16.02 -12.73
CA HIS A 183 -8.53 -16.83 -12.12
C HIS A 183 -7.15 -16.21 -12.41
N SER A 184 -6.31 -16.17 -11.38
CA SER A 184 -4.92 -15.74 -11.50
C SER A 184 -4.01 -16.88 -11.95
N TYR A 185 -2.95 -16.52 -12.65
CA TYR A 185 -1.85 -17.42 -12.96
C TYR A 185 -0.51 -16.79 -12.55
N LEU A 186 0.44 -17.65 -12.26
CA LEU A 186 1.84 -17.31 -12.02
C LEU A 186 2.68 -18.02 -13.09
N MET A 187 3.52 -17.27 -13.80
CA MET A 187 4.49 -17.87 -14.72
C MET A 187 5.67 -18.44 -13.94
N HIS A 188 5.85 -19.76 -14.03
CA HIS A 188 6.98 -20.45 -13.42
C HIS A 188 8.23 -20.34 -14.30
N LYS A 189 9.40 -20.23 -13.65
CA LYS A 189 10.69 -20.38 -14.34
C LYS A 189 11.14 -21.82 -14.31
N VAL A 190 11.48 -22.36 -15.46
CA VAL A 190 12.20 -23.64 -15.61
C VAL A 190 13.49 -23.33 -16.37
N ASP A 191 14.62 -23.78 -15.83
CA ASP A 191 15.96 -23.55 -16.40
C ASP A 191 16.34 -22.06 -16.64
N GLY A 192 15.71 -21.14 -15.91
CA GLY A 192 16.00 -19.71 -15.97
C GLY A 192 15.12 -18.91 -16.95
N GLU A 193 14.32 -19.59 -17.77
CA GLU A 193 13.35 -18.96 -18.70
C GLU A 193 11.92 -19.08 -18.16
N PHE A 194 11.09 -18.06 -18.41
CA PHE A 194 9.69 -18.07 -18.04
C PHE A 194 8.90 -18.94 -19.03
N ILE A 195 8.15 -19.92 -18.52
CA ILE A 195 7.26 -20.71 -19.35
C ILE A 195 5.98 -19.92 -19.58
N GLN A 196 5.77 -19.49 -20.83
CA GLN A 196 4.52 -18.87 -21.27
C GLN A 196 3.61 -19.94 -21.86
N ARG A 197 2.72 -20.51 -21.04
CA ARG A 197 1.82 -21.58 -21.49
C ARG A 197 0.84 -21.03 -22.53
N ARG A 198 0.61 -21.79 -23.61
CA ARG A 198 -0.46 -21.49 -24.56
C ARG A 198 -1.80 -21.89 -23.98
N PHE A 199 -2.80 -21.05 -24.18
CA PHE A 199 -4.17 -21.32 -23.82
C PHE A 199 -5.12 -20.85 -24.92
N GLN A 200 -6.35 -21.36 -24.90
CA GLN A 200 -7.41 -20.98 -25.81
C GLN A 200 -8.66 -20.61 -25.01
N TYR A 201 -9.24 -19.44 -25.29
CA TYR A 201 -10.51 -19.07 -24.67
C TYR A 201 -11.65 -19.92 -25.23
N THR A 202 -12.48 -20.46 -24.35
CA THR A 202 -13.67 -21.25 -24.68
C THR A 202 -14.91 -20.37 -24.80
N GLU A 203 -14.94 -19.23 -24.12
CA GLU A 203 -16.07 -18.31 -24.11
C GLU A 203 -15.60 -16.85 -24.32
N GLY A 204 -16.53 -15.97 -24.74
CA GLY A 204 -16.27 -14.54 -24.93
C GLY A 204 -15.90 -14.11 -26.37
N PRO A 205 -15.61 -12.82 -26.59
CA PRO A 205 -15.35 -12.25 -27.92
C PRO A 205 -14.05 -12.74 -28.58
N GLU A 206 -13.13 -13.32 -27.80
CA GLU A 206 -11.86 -13.90 -28.26
C GLU A 206 -11.90 -15.45 -28.25
N ALA A 207 -13.09 -16.05 -28.15
CA ALA A 207 -13.28 -17.49 -28.14
C ALA A 207 -12.66 -18.16 -29.39
N GLY A 208 -11.92 -19.24 -29.16
CA GLY A 208 -11.21 -19.99 -30.20
C GLY A 208 -9.83 -19.43 -30.58
N GLN A 209 -9.43 -18.26 -30.08
CA GLN A 209 -8.08 -17.74 -30.30
C GLN A 209 -7.06 -18.38 -29.36
N ILE A 210 -5.92 -18.79 -29.91
CA ILE A 210 -4.78 -19.29 -29.13
C ILE A 210 -3.96 -18.08 -28.69
N GLN A 211 -3.84 -17.91 -27.38
CA GLN A 211 -3.01 -16.88 -26.76
C GLN A 211 -1.94 -17.54 -25.88
N ARG A 212 -0.94 -16.74 -25.48
CA ARG A 212 0.09 -17.16 -24.53
C ARG A 212 -0.06 -16.36 -23.25
N GLN A 213 0.35 -16.95 -22.14
CA GLN A 213 0.51 -16.20 -20.89
C GLN A 213 1.48 -15.04 -21.14
N ASP A 214 1.04 -13.84 -20.80
CA ASP A 214 1.79 -12.61 -20.95
C ASP A 214 2.15 -12.04 -19.58
N PHE A 215 3.26 -11.32 -19.52
CA PHE A 215 3.61 -10.54 -18.33
C PHE A 215 2.56 -9.46 -18.09
N GLY A 216 2.18 -9.28 -16.82
CA GLY A 216 1.26 -8.23 -16.39
C GLY A 216 1.98 -6.97 -15.95
#